data_AF-A0A2M9C9L0-F1
#
_entry.id   AF-A0A2M9C9L0-F1
#
_cell.length_a   1.000
_cell.length_b   1.000
_cell.length_c   1.000
_cell.angle_alpha   90.00
_cell.angle_beta   90.00
_cell.angle_gamma   90.00
#
_symmetry.space_group_name_H-M   'P 1'
#
loop_
_entity.id
_entity.type
_entity.pdbx_description
1 polymer ?
#
loop_
_entity_poly.entity_id
_entity_poly.type
_entity_poly.pdbx_seq_one_letter_code
_entity_poly.pdbx_strand_id
1 'polypeptide(L)'
;MLNLKAPGVSVEEITRLPYSVTLADTAIPAFIGYTDFATVGYNKPYKISSFLQYEEYFGKAKQESIQLKDVEGKGVTIVAPPVQFLMYYSLQMYFANGGGPCYIVSVENYTSAEVQYTDLKTGLDKIENSNEPTLLVFPDAISLKNQEEFYTLYNEAIAQAERVKNRFVILDTYYGDSTTTSGDLNTIEYFRDKVTSSSYAAAYFPHLKTILNYTFDENETPITHIGLQNEGQTSADFYSGEIAALEELKRLASEEISSGSANAFVLADLLGQGVAIAEEINDSADNTHGEIPDTKAVLTEAIEEAKIVLDAIYDGTIDDFMVPDDLDENAPVFSGEFDALKAAILNVKDKKGAADGITLKNLESSNSELYNQIKTEIRSLHIVLPPSSAMAGVYGRVDSVRGVWKAPANVSLNYVIAPTEKVSEEEQSDLNIHDTGKSINAIKNFTGKGILVWGARTLDGKDKNEEEDNEWKYVHVRRYYDMVEQSIKEALKQFIDQPNISYTWLRAKTMLENFLNQQWLDGALAGSIPKEAYHVEVHGNKDEPKTMDVTVKIALVRPAEFIVLNFSHQLQ
;
A
#
# COMPACT_ATOMS: atom_id res chain seq x y z
N MET A 1 40.72 43.03 -17.66
CA MET A 1 42.10 43.49 -17.93
C MET A 1 42.07 45.01 -18.09
N LEU A 2 42.60 45.76 -17.13
CA LEU A 2 42.69 47.22 -17.20
C LEU A 2 44.06 47.63 -17.75
N ASN A 3 44.03 48.52 -18.74
CA ASN A 3 45.19 49.05 -19.45
C ASN A 3 45.70 50.28 -18.67
N LEU A 4 46.69 50.10 -17.79
CA LEU A 4 47.24 51.14 -16.91
C LEU A 4 48.16 52.09 -17.69
N LYS A 5 47.81 53.38 -17.76
CA LYS A 5 48.55 54.41 -18.55
C LYS A 5 49.15 55.58 -17.73
N ALA A 6 49.15 55.54 -16.40
CA ALA A 6 49.85 56.56 -15.60
C ALA A 6 50.28 56.03 -14.21
N PRO A 7 51.36 56.57 -13.60
CA PRO A 7 51.75 56.23 -12.23
C PRO A 7 50.77 56.83 -11.21
N GLY A 8 50.13 55.98 -10.41
CA GLY A 8 49.22 56.32 -9.32
C GLY A 8 48.67 55.06 -8.63
N VAL A 9 48.16 55.19 -7.40
CA VAL A 9 47.50 54.09 -6.67
C VAL A 9 46.04 54.01 -7.11
N SER A 10 45.67 52.95 -7.83
CA SER A 10 44.27 52.61 -8.10
C SER A 10 43.74 51.74 -6.95
N VAL A 11 42.68 52.19 -6.29
CA VAL A 11 41.93 51.34 -5.35
C VAL A 11 40.83 50.63 -6.13
N GLU A 12 40.90 49.30 -6.18
CA GLU A 12 39.86 48.45 -6.74
C GLU A 12 39.07 47.88 -5.56
N GLU A 13 37.78 48.21 -5.46
CA GLU A 13 36.89 47.64 -4.46
C GLU A 13 36.45 46.24 -4.90
N ILE A 14 37.26 45.23 -4.55
CA ILE A 14 36.90 43.83 -4.76
C ILE A 14 35.90 43.44 -3.68
N THR A 15 34.61 43.44 -4.02
CA THR A 15 33.57 42.86 -3.14
C THR A 15 33.80 41.36 -3.06
N ARG A 16 34.33 40.88 -1.93
CA ARG A 16 34.37 39.44 -1.60
C ARG A 16 33.20 39.15 -0.69
N LEU A 17 32.21 38.40 -1.18
CA LEU A 17 31.16 37.87 -0.33
C LEU A 17 31.81 37.02 0.78
N PRO A 18 31.33 37.10 2.03
CA PRO A 18 31.83 36.24 3.09
C PRO A 18 31.56 34.78 2.71
N TYR A 19 32.52 33.90 3.02
CA TYR A 19 32.35 32.46 2.84
C TYR A 19 31.25 31.97 3.77
N SER A 20 30.28 31.23 3.23
CA SER A 20 29.15 30.68 3.96
C SER A 20 29.05 29.18 3.73
N VAL A 21 28.61 28.45 4.75
CA VAL A 21 28.22 27.05 4.61
C VAL A 21 26.77 27.01 4.13
N THR A 22 26.53 26.37 2.99
CA THR A 22 25.17 26.07 2.51
C THR A 22 24.72 24.74 3.14
N LEU A 23 23.48 24.69 3.61
CA LEU A 23 22.89 23.45 4.12
C LEU A 23 22.72 22.44 2.98
N ALA A 24 23.16 21.22 3.22
CA ALA A 24 22.86 20.08 2.37
C ALA A 24 21.36 19.77 2.40
N ASP A 25 20.83 19.27 1.29
CA ASP A 25 19.45 18.79 1.23
C ASP A 25 19.26 17.59 2.17
N THR A 26 18.08 17.45 2.78
CA THR A 26 17.86 16.50 3.89
C THR A 26 16.82 15.44 3.61
N ALA A 27 15.90 15.72 2.70
CA ALA A 27 14.75 14.87 2.38
C ALA A 27 14.52 14.80 0.86
N ILE A 28 15.56 14.42 0.11
CA ILE A 28 15.43 14.08 -1.31
C ILE A 28 15.38 12.56 -1.43
N PRO A 29 14.20 11.94 -1.52
CA PRO A 29 14.09 10.50 -1.67
C PRO A 29 14.45 10.05 -3.09
N ALA A 30 15.05 8.87 -3.18
CA ALA A 30 15.04 8.05 -4.37
C ALA A 30 13.98 6.95 -4.21
N PHE A 31 12.96 7.00 -5.05
CA PHE A 31 11.95 5.96 -5.20
C PHE A 31 12.44 4.95 -6.24
N ILE A 32 12.57 3.69 -5.83
CA ILE A 32 13.04 2.60 -6.69
C ILE A 32 11.89 1.60 -6.88
N GLY A 33 11.49 1.36 -8.13
CA GLY A 33 10.36 0.50 -8.46
C GLY A 33 9.91 0.60 -9.91
N TYR A 34 8.77 -0.01 -10.22
CA TYR A 34 8.21 -0.18 -11.55
C TYR A 34 7.34 1.01 -11.95
N THR A 35 7.36 1.36 -13.22
CA THR A 35 6.55 2.45 -13.78
C THR A 35 5.79 1.98 -15.03
N ASP A 36 4.91 2.79 -15.59
CA ASP A 36 4.17 2.41 -16.81
C ASP A 36 5.11 2.37 -18.02
N PHE A 37 5.89 3.43 -18.17
CA PHE A 37 6.99 3.53 -19.12
C PHE A 37 8.14 4.33 -18.50
N ALA A 38 9.25 4.48 -19.21
CA ALA A 38 10.33 5.38 -18.80
C ALA A 38 10.95 6.06 -20.03
N THR A 39 10.49 7.26 -20.37
CA THR A 39 11.01 8.02 -21.53
C THR A 39 12.47 8.43 -21.36
N VAL A 40 12.93 8.57 -20.11
CA VAL A 40 14.31 8.85 -19.73
C VAL A 40 15.20 7.58 -19.70
N GLY A 41 14.58 6.41 -19.89
CA GLY A 41 15.19 5.08 -19.85
C GLY A 41 15.18 4.43 -18.46
N TYR A 42 15.07 3.11 -18.43
CA TYR A 42 15.10 2.31 -17.19
C TYR A 42 16.48 2.31 -16.53
N ASN A 43 16.49 2.06 -15.22
CA ASN A 43 17.67 1.95 -14.36
C ASN A 43 18.57 3.21 -14.39
N LYS A 44 17.96 4.37 -14.66
CA LYS A 44 18.60 5.68 -14.66
C LYS A 44 17.91 6.58 -13.64
N PRO A 45 18.60 6.97 -12.55
CA PRO A 45 18.07 7.95 -11.62
C PRO A 45 17.71 9.25 -12.34
N TYR A 46 16.46 9.67 -12.23
CA TYR A 46 15.97 10.90 -12.85
C TYR A 46 15.24 11.76 -11.81
N LYS A 47 15.61 13.05 -11.74
CA LYS A 47 15.06 13.98 -10.77
C LYS A 47 13.77 14.59 -11.32
N ILE A 48 12.70 14.48 -10.55
CA ILE A 48 11.43 15.15 -10.80
C ILE A 48 11.16 16.19 -9.71
N SER A 49 10.40 17.22 -10.05
CA SER A 49 10.02 18.31 -9.14
C SER A 49 8.54 18.31 -8.76
N SER A 50 7.71 17.54 -9.47
CA SER A 50 6.27 17.47 -9.25
C SER A 50 5.69 16.14 -9.71
N PHE A 51 4.49 15.82 -9.23
CA PHE A 51 3.75 14.63 -9.67
C PHE A 51 3.36 14.70 -11.16
N LEU A 52 3.11 15.89 -11.71
CA LEU A 52 2.82 16.04 -13.14
C LEU A 52 4.02 15.62 -14.01
N GLN A 53 5.24 15.97 -13.60
CA GLN A 53 6.46 15.50 -14.28
C GLN A 53 6.61 13.98 -14.15
N TYR A 54 6.21 13.39 -13.03
CA TYR A 54 6.19 11.93 -12.92
C TYR A 54 5.32 11.31 -14.02
N GLU A 55 4.08 11.77 -14.18
CA GLU A 55 3.16 11.23 -15.19
C GLU A 55 3.69 11.41 -16.62
N GLU A 56 4.38 12.53 -16.90
CA GLU A 56 4.98 12.80 -18.21
C GLU A 56 6.12 11.84 -18.54
N TYR A 57 7.01 11.55 -17.58
CA TYR A 57 8.20 10.74 -17.82
C TYR A 57 8.00 9.24 -17.58
N PHE A 58 7.07 8.89 -16.70
CA PHE A 58 6.90 7.54 -16.14
C PHE A 58 5.49 6.95 -16.25
N GLY A 59 4.50 7.75 -16.67
CA GLY A 59 3.12 7.32 -16.88
C GLY A 59 2.29 7.16 -15.60
N LYS A 60 1.22 6.35 -15.68
CA LYS A 60 0.19 6.25 -14.64
C LYS A 60 0.23 4.92 -13.89
N ALA A 61 -0.72 4.68 -12.98
CA ALA A 61 -0.86 3.37 -12.36
C ALA A 61 -1.24 2.31 -13.40
N LYS A 62 -0.80 1.07 -13.16
CA LYS A 62 -1.28 -0.11 -13.90
C LYS A 62 -2.81 -0.18 -13.79
N GLN A 63 -3.46 -0.41 -14.93
CA GLN A 63 -4.89 -0.66 -14.98
C GLN A 63 -5.14 -2.12 -14.61
N GLU A 64 -5.94 -2.34 -13.57
CA GLU A 64 -6.29 -3.67 -13.11
C GLU A 64 -7.54 -4.20 -13.81
N SER A 65 -7.64 -5.53 -13.87
CA SER A 65 -8.83 -6.23 -14.34
C SER A 65 -9.94 -6.18 -13.29
N ILE A 66 -11.18 -6.01 -13.73
CA ILE A 66 -12.34 -5.99 -12.83
C ILE A 66 -12.74 -7.43 -12.53
N GLN A 67 -12.74 -7.77 -11.24
CA GLN A 67 -13.23 -9.04 -10.73
C GLN A 67 -14.43 -8.79 -9.83
N LEU A 68 -15.53 -9.47 -10.11
CA LEU A 68 -16.79 -9.37 -9.37
C LEU A 68 -17.15 -10.73 -8.78
N LYS A 69 -17.86 -10.69 -7.67
CA LYS A 69 -18.44 -11.88 -7.04
C LYS A 69 -19.84 -11.57 -6.54
N ASP A 70 -20.79 -12.43 -6.89
CA ASP A 70 -22.12 -12.44 -6.29
C ASP A 70 -22.03 -12.98 -4.85
N VAL A 71 -22.67 -12.26 -3.93
CA VAL A 71 -22.70 -12.59 -2.51
C VAL A 71 -24.14 -12.61 -2.04
N GLU A 72 -24.55 -13.75 -1.47
CA GLU A 72 -25.90 -13.94 -0.94
C GLU A 72 -26.30 -12.81 0.03
N GLY A 73 -27.47 -12.21 -0.23
CA GLY A 73 -28.01 -11.08 0.54
C GLY A 73 -27.28 -9.73 0.38
N LYS A 74 -26.21 -9.66 -0.42
CA LYS A 74 -25.47 -8.42 -0.74
C LYS A 74 -25.45 -8.07 -2.23
N GLY A 75 -25.74 -9.02 -3.10
CA GLY A 75 -25.66 -8.86 -4.54
C GLY A 75 -24.22 -8.85 -5.04
N VAL A 76 -23.97 -8.09 -6.11
CA VAL A 76 -22.67 -8.03 -6.79
C VAL A 76 -21.68 -7.22 -5.95
N THR A 77 -20.52 -7.80 -5.68
CA THR A 77 -19.43 -7.15 -4.94
C THR A 77 -18.14 -7.16 -5.76
N ILE A 78 -17.31 -6.12 -5.61
CA ILE A 78 -16.00 -6.09 -6.26
C ILE A 78 -14.96 -6.85 -5.43
N VAL A 79 -14.16 -7.68 -6.09
CA VAL A 79 -12.99 -8.33 -5.50
C VAL A 79 -11.79 -7.40 -5.64
N ALA A 80 -11.12 -7.11 -4.52
CA ALA A 80 -9.93 -6.27 -4.53
C ALA A 80 -8.83 -6.90 -5.42
N PRO A 81 -8.29 -6.17 -6.41
CA PRO A 81 -7.27 -6.73 -7.27
C PRO A 81 -5.93 -6.87 -6.50
N PRO A 82 -5.13 -7.91 -6.81
CA PRO A 82 -3.81 -8.11 -6.22
C PRO A 82 -2.80 -7.13 -6.84
N VAL A 83 -2.84 -5.86 -6.39
CA VAL A 83 -1.94 -4.82 -6.93
C VAL A 83 -0.50 -5.10 -6.50
N GLN A 84 0.38 -5.13 -7.51
CA GLN A 84 1.80 -5.36 -7.32
C GLN A 84 2.64 -4.09 -7.51
N PHE A 85 2.18 -3.16 -8.34
CA PHE A 85 2.93 -1.94 -8.67
C PHE A 85 2.31 -0.72 -7.99
N LEU A 86 2.93 -0.29 -6.90
CA LEU A 86 2.47 0.73 -5.96
C LEU A 86 3.19 2.07 -6.13
N MET A 87 4.23 2.15 -6.95
CA MET A 87 5.01 3.38 -7.21
C MET A 87 4.14 4.62 -7.49
N TYR A 88 3.18 4.53 -8.41
CA TYR A 88 2.30 5.66 -8.78
C TYR A 88 1.52 6.19 -7.56
N TYR A 89 0.83 5.30 -6.85
CA TYR A 89 0.01 5.64 -5.68
C TYR A 89 0.88 6.12 -4.51
N SER A 90 2.05 5.53 -4.34
CA SER A 90 3.05 5.92 -3.35
C SER A 90 3.56 7.34 -3.56
N LEU A 91 3.76 7.76 -4.80
CA LEU A 91 4.14 9.15 -5.11
C LEU A 91 2.99 10.12 -4.87
N GLN A 92 1.74 9.74 -5.13
CA GLN A 92 0.58 10.57 -4.73
C GLN A 92 0.59 10.81 -3.22
N MET A 93 0.82 9.75 -2.42
CA MET A 93 0.96 9.86 -0.96
C MET A 93 2.13 10.76 -0.55
N TYR A 94 3.29 10.60 -1.19
CA TYR A 94 4.48 11.41 -0.92
C TYR A 94 4.22 12.91 -1.12
N PHE A 95 3.72 13.30 -2.30
CA PHE A 95 3.44 14.70 -2.60
C PHE A 95 2.29 15.26 -1.74
N ALA A 96 1.26 14.46 -1.45
CA ALA A 96 0.16 14.86 -0.55
C ALA A 96 0.63 15.13 0.89
N ASN A 97 1.72 14.50 1.33
CA ASN A 97 2.29 14.67 2.66
C ASN A 97 3.41 15.73 2.74
N GLY A 98 3.59 16.53 1.68
CA GLY A 98 4.56 17.63 1.62
C GLY A 98 5.91 17.23 1.02
N GLY A 99 5.92 16.20 0.17
CA GLY A 99 7.08 15.82 -0.63
C GLY A 99 7.53 16.93 -1.57
N GLY A 100 8.85 17.11 -1.65
CA GLY A 100 9.52 18.01 -2.59
C GLY A 100 10.12 17.25 -3.79
N PRO A 101 11.13 17.83 -4.47
CA PRO A 101 11.85 17.14 -5.53
C PRO A 101 12.39 15.78 -5.09
N CYS A 102 12.25 14.77 -5.95
CA CYS A 102 12.68 13.41 -5.67
C CYS A 102 13.32 12.76 -6.92
N TYR A 103 14.05 11.68 -6.70
CA TYR A 103 14.57 10.83 -7.76
C TYR A 103 13.65 9.65 -7.97
N ILE A 104 13.42 9.33 -9.24
CA ILE A 104 12.76 8.10 -9.66
C ILE A 104 13.80 7.22 -10.32
N VAL A 105 13.85 5.97 -9.89
CA VAL A 105 14.60 4.89 -10.55
C VAL A 105 13.56 3.88 -11.01
N SER A 106 13.06 4.09 -12.23
CA SER A 106 12.20 3.11 -12.90
C SER A 106 13.06 1.89 -13.25
N VAL A 107 12.77 0.74 -12.65
CA VAL A 107 13.57 -0.48 -12.85
C VAL A 107 13.14 -1.27 -14.07
N GLU A 108 11.84 -1.30 -14.34
CA GLU A 108 11.18 -1.91 -15.51
C GLU A 108 9.72 -1.41 -15.60
N ASN A 109 8.97 -1.83 -16.62
CA ASN A 109 7.55 -1.52 -16.77
C ASN A 109 6.58 -2.58 -16.21
N TYR A 110 5.28 -2.30 -16.29
CA TYR A 110 4.19 -3.19 -15.87
C TYR A 110 3.97 -4.42 -16.76
N THR A 111 4.75 -4.62 -17.83
CA THR A 111 4.63 -5.82 -18.66
C THR A 111 5.27 -7.05 -18.00
N SER A 112 6.11 -6.84 -16.98
CA SER A 112 6.51 -7.90 -16.08
C SER A 112 5.27 -8.44 -15.36
N ALA A 113 5.17 -9.77 -15.26
CA ALA A 113 4.04 -10.38 -14.54
C ALA A 113 4.10 -10.07 -13.03
N GLU A 114 5.30 -9.81 -12.51
CA GLU A 114 5.59 -9.76 -11.07
C GLU A 114 6.75 -8.81 -10.74
N VAL A 115 6.74 -8.28 -9.52
CA VAL A 115 7.88 -7.53 -8.94
C VAL A 115 9.02 -8.50 -8.67
N GLN A 116 10.22 -8.18 -9.15
CA GLN A 116 11.42 -9.00 -9.01
C GLN A 116 12.47 -8.32 -8.14
N TYR A 117 13.08 -9.10 -7.25
CA TYR A 117 14.18 -8.64 -6.41
C TYR A 117 15.36 -8.09 -7.22
N THR A 118 15.72 -8.77 -8.31
CA THR A 118 16.87 -8.41 -9.16
C THR A 118 16.73 -7.02 -9.78
N ASP A 119 15.51 -6.63 -10.12
CA ASP A 119 15.23 -5.34 -10.75
C ASP A 119 15.35 -4.22 -9.70
N LEU A 120 14.73 -4.40 -8.53
CA LEU A 120 14.83 -3.47 -7.41
C LEU A 120 16.28 -3.30 -6.93
N LYS A 121 17.04 -4.40 -6.86
CA LYS A 121 18.47 -4.37 -6.52
C LYS A 121 19.29 -3.64 -7.57
N THR A 122 18.98 -3.84 -8.85
CA THR A 122 19.64 -3.09 -9.93
C THR A 122 19.40 -1.58 -9.76
N GLY A 123 18.18 -1.16 -9.44
CA GLY A 123 17.88 0.25 -9.15
C GLY A 123 18.65 0.80 -7.95
N LEU A 124 18.80 0.01 -6.88
CA LEU A 124 19.60 0.35 -5.71
C LEU A 124 21.09 0.53 -6.06
N ASP A 125 21.68 -0.35 -6.86
CA ASP A 125 23.08 -0.22 -7.28
C ASP A 125 23.32 1.03 -8.15
N LYS A 126 22.33 1.43 -8.94
CA LYS A 126 22.42 2.65 -9.77
C LYS A 126 22.37 3.90 -8.92
N ILE A 127 21.60 3.89 -7.83
CA ILE A 127 21.51 5.08 -6.98
C ILE A 127 22.77 5.30 -6.15
N GLU A 128 23.57 4.28 -5.85
CA GLU A 128 24.79 4.41 -5.03
C GLU A 128 25.77 5.46 -5.56
N ASN A 129 25.86 5.62 -6.88
CA ASN A 129 26.76 6.56 -7.53
C ASN A 129 26.26 8.03 -7.52
N SER A 130 25.06 8.28 -7.00
CA SER A 130 24.50 9.63 -6.88
C SER A 130 24.69 10.17 -5.46
N ASN A 131 25.03 11.45 -5.31
CA ASN A 131 25.26 12.06 -4.00
C ASN A 131 24.08 12.89 -3.49
N GLU A 132 23.13 13.22 -4.35
CA GLU A 132 21.97 14.06 -3.99
C GLU A 132 20.86 13.32 -3.22
N PRO A 133 20.49 12.07 -3.55
CA PRO A 133 19.41 11.41 -2.82
C PRO A 133 19.84 11.06 -1.39
N THR A 134 19.07 11.53 -0.43
CA THR A 134 19.31 11.34 1.01
C THR A 134 18.37 10.34 1.65
N LEU A 135 17.27 9.97 0.99
CA LEU A 135 16.36 8.92 1.45
C LEU A 135 16.25 7.80 0.42
N LEU A 136 16.07 6.57 0.87
CA LEU A 136 15.76 5.40 0.03
C LEU A 136 14.36 4.87 0.37
N VAL A 137 13.55 4.67 -0.66
CA VAL A 137 12.17 4.18 -0.56
C VAL A 137 11.91 3.16 -1.68
N PHE A 138 11.26 2.04 -1.33
CA PHE A 138 10.95 0.94 -2.24
C PHE A 138 9.44 0.64 -2.26
N PRO A 139 8.63 1.43 -2.97
CA PRO A 139 7.17 1.29 -2.98
C PRO A 139 6.66 -0.12 -3.29
N ASP A 140 7.29 -0.79 -4.25
CA ASP A 140 6.83 -2.07 -4.77
C ASP A 140 7.41 -3.28 -4.04
N ALA A 141 8.38 -3.07 -3.13
CA ALA A 141 9.07 -4.17 -2.47
C ALA A 141 8.10 -5.09 -1.69
N ILE A 142 7.02 -4.53 -1.15
CA ILE A 142 6.02 -5.31 -0.39
C ILE A 142 5.27 -6.34 -1.25
N SER A 143 5.36 -6.23 -2.58
CA SER A 143 4.75 -7.13 -3.56
C SER A 143 5.72 -8.20 -4.08
N LEU A 144 6.92 -8.30 -3.50
CA LEU A 144 7.83 -9.43 -3.73
C LEU A 144 7.19 -10.72 -3.18
N LYS A 145 6.97 -11.72 -4.04
CA LYS A 145 6.39 -13.01 -3.63
C LYS A 145 7.22 -13.76 -2.58
N ASN A 146 8.54 -13.62 -2.68
CA ASN A 146 9.47 -14.25 -1.75
C ASN A 146 9.80 -13.28 -0.60
N GLN A 147 9.27 -13.58 0.57
CA GLN A 147 9.51 -12.80 1.78
C GLN A 147 11.01 -12.70 2.16
N GLU A 148 11.85 -13.70 1.85
CA GLU A 148 13.30 -13.62 2.14
C GLU A 148 14.00 -12.59 1.23
N GLU A 149 13.56 -12.46 -0.02
CA GLU A 149 14.10 -11.47 -0.96
C GLU A 149 13.78 -10.04 -0.53
N PHE A 150 12.58 -9.82 0.03
CA PHE A 150 12.19 -8.54 0.62
C PHE A 150 13.17 -8.08 1.71
N TYR A 151 13.48 -8.96 2.67
CA TYR A 151 14.41 -8.62 3.74
C TYR A 151 15.86 -8.51 3.24
N THR A 152 16.23 -9.31 2.24
CA THR A 152 17.55 -9.21 1.60
C THR A 152 17.75 -7.83 0.98
N LEU A 153 16.76 -7.33 0.22
CA LEU A 153 16.80 -5.98 -0.38
C LEU A 153 16.97 -4.89 0.68
N TYR A 154 16.23 -4.98 1.80
CA TYR A 154 16.34 -4.01 2.89
C TYR A 154 17.69 -4.06 3.59
N ASN A 155 18.23 -5.25 3.84
CA ASN A 155 19.58 -5.39 4.40
C ASN A 155 20.65 -4.79 3.49
N GLU A 156 20.52 -4.95 2.17
CA GLU A 156 21.43 -4.34 1.21
C GLU A 156 21.29 -2.82 1.14
N ALA A 157 20.07 -2.30 1.21
CA ALA A 157 19.82 -0.85 1.27
C ALA A 157 20.41 -0.23 2.55
N ILE A 158 20.27 -0.92 3.69
CA ILE A 158 20.88 -0.54 4.97
C ILE A 158 22.41 -0.55 4.84
N ALA A 159 22.99 -1.64 4.32
CA ALA A 159 24.43 -1.76 4.15
C ALA A 159 24.99 -0.66 3.22
N GLN A 160 24.25 -0.25 2.18
CA GLN A 160 24.61 0.88 1.35
C GLN A 160 24.54 2.20 2.12
N ALA A 161 23.48 2.44 2.90
CA ALA A 161 23.35 3.64 3.71
C ALA A 161 24.50 3.78 4.72
N GLU A 162 24.90 2.69 5.40
CA GLU A 162 26.03 2.69 6.33
C GLU A 162 27.39 2.90 5.66
N ARG A 163 27.54 2.44 4.41
CA ARG A 163 28.78 2.58 3.64
C ARG A 163 28.97 4.00 3.12
N VAL A 164 27.93 4.60 2.52
CA VAL A 164 28.02 5.93 1.90
C VAL A 164 27.81 7.05 2.93
N LYS A 165 27.05 6.80 4.01
CA LYS A 165 26.77 7.73 5.11
C LYS A 165 26.15 9.08 4.70
N ASN A 166 25.47 9.09 3.56
CA ASN A 166 24.70 10.26 3.09
C ASN A 166 23.24 9.91 2.79
N ARG A 167 22.79 8.72 3.21
CA ARG A 167 21.47 8.17 2.91
C ARG A 167 20.85 7.58 4.16
N PHE A 168 19.52 7.62 4.19
CA PHE A 168 18.71 7.05 5.25
C PHE A 168 17.59 6.21 4.64
N VAL A 169 17.40 4.99 5.12
CA VAL A 169 16.40 4.05 4.58
C VAL A 169 15.11 4.14 5.38
N ILE A 170 13.97 4.29 4.70
CA ILE A 170 12.66 4.20 5.34
C ILE A 170 12.10 2.81 5.04
N LEU A 171 11.91 2.02 6.08
CA LEU A 171 11.53 0.62 5.99
C LEU A 171 10.05 0.45 6.29
N ASP A 172 9.43 -0.45 5.54
CA ASP A 172 8.08 -0.94 5.79
C ASP A 172 8.11 -2.34 6.39
N THR A 173 7.03 -2.77 7.02
CA THR A 173 6.89 -4.19 7.36
C THR A 173 6.40 -4.94 6.13
N TYR A 174 6.82 -6.20 5.99
CA TYR A 174 6.27 -7.07 4.93
C TYR A 174 4.75 -7.17 5.10
N TYR A 175 4.01 -7.19 3.99
CA TYR A 175 2.55 -7.40 4.02
C TYR A 175 2.21 -8.83 3.55
N GLY A 176 2.89 -9.29 2.49
CA GLY A 176 2.59 -10.55 1.79
C GLY A 176 1.23 -10.51 1.08
N ASP A 177 0.96 -11.46 0.18
CA ASP A 177 -0.32 -11.59 -0.56
C ASP A 177 -1.51 -12.01 0.35
N SER A 178 -1.52 -11.60 1.61
CA SER A 178 -2.43 -12.14 2.60
C SER A 178 -3.77 -11.42 2.63
N THR A 179 -4.78 -12.13 2.14
CA THR A 179 -6.18 -11.99 2.54
C THR A 179 -6.44 -12.49 3.97
N THR A 180 -5.41 -12.89 4.73
CA THR A 180 -5.60 -13.19 6.16
C THR A 180 -5.59 -11.91 6.98
N THR A 181 -6.72 -11.69 7.64
CA THR A 181 -6.84 -10.79 8.79
C THR A 181 -5.88 -11.32 9.86
N SER A 182 -4.76 -10.64 10.09
CA SER A 182 -3.84 -11.03 11.14
C SER A 182 -4.40 -10.61 12.49
N GLY A 183 -4.67 -11.61 13.32
CA GLY A 183 -4.52 -11.51 14.77
C GLY A 183 -3.10 -11.84 15.24
N ASP A 184 -2.05 -11.69 14.40
CA ASP A 184 -0.73 -12.30 14.64
C ASP A 184 0.46 -11.35 14.45
N LEU A 185 1.21 -11.15 15.55
CA LEU A 185 2.49 -10.44 15.70
C LEU A 185 3.67 -11.09 14.92
N ASN A 186 3.43 -12.16 14.15
CA ASN A 186 4.46 -12.90 13.43
C ASN A 186 5.24 -12.04 12.43
N THR A 187 4.61 -11.06 11.78
CA THR A 187 5.30 -10.22 10.78
C THR A 187 6.31 -9.26 11.42
N ILE A 188 6.03 -8.76 12.63
CA ILE A 188 6.92 -7.87 13.38
C ILE A 188 8.11 -8.63 13.94
N GLU A 189 7.86 -9.80 14.55
CA GLU A 189 8.92 -10.67 15.04
C GLU A 189 9.84 -11.11 13.90
N TYR A 190 9.27 -11.52 12.77
CA TYR A 190 10.06 -11.93 11.60
C TYR A 190 10.85 -10.77 10.98
N PHE A 191 10.25 -9.58 10.88
CA PHE A 191 10.97 -8.37 10.48
C PHE A 191 12.17 -8.12 11.39
N ARG A 192 11.98 -8.23 12.71
CA ARG A 192 13.05 -8.05 13.70
C ARG A 192 14.09 -9.16 13.64
N ASP A 193 13.75 -10.38 13.28
CA ASP A 193 14.72 -11.46 13.11
C ASP A 193 15.61 -11.21 11.88
N LYS A 194 14.98 -10.85 10.75
CA LYS A 194 15.65 -10.81 9.44
C LYS A 194 16.32 -9.50 9.07
N VAL A 195 15.84 -8.36 9.55
CA VAL A 195 16.40 -7.04 9.19
C VAL A 195 17.54 -6.67 10.13
N THR A 196 18.65 -6.19 9.58
CA THR A 196 19.86 -5.79 10.32
C THR A 196 19.60 -4.47 11.06
N SER A 197 19.98 -4.40 12.35
CA SER A 197 19.84 -3.15 13.12
C SER A 197 20.76 -2.08 12.57
N SER A 198 20.27 -0.84 12.42
CA SER A 198 21.08 0.29 11.97
C SER A 198 20.51 1.62 12.42
N SER A 199 21.39 2.58 12.69
CA SER A 199 21.00 3.97 12.92
C SER A 199 20.65 4.72 11.63
N TYR A 200 20.99 4.19 10.44
CA TYR A 200 20.69 4.80 9.13
C TYR A 200 19.36 4.31 8.55
N ALA A 201 18.51 3.68 9.36
CA ALA A 201 17.19 3.24 8.92
C ALA A 201 16.12 3.51 9.98
N ALA A 202 14.86 3.61 9.57
CA ALA A 202 13.71 3.63 10.47
C ALA A 202 12.55 2.85 9.88
N ALA A 203 11.94 2.00 10.69
CA ALA A 203 10.78 1.21 10.31
C ALA A 203 9.47 1.89 10.76
N TYR A 204 8.43 1.78 9.95
CA TYR A 204 7.09 2.30 10.25
C TYR A 204 6.02 1.22 10.07
N PHE A 205 5.07 1.20 10.99
CA PHE A 205 3.98 0.23 11.04
C PHE A 205 2.71 0.88 11.63
N PRO A 206 1.49 0.48 11.24
CA PRO A 206 1.16 -0.48 10.20
C PRO A 206 1.01 0.18 8.83
N HIS A 207 0.56 -0.62 7.85
CA HIS A 207 0.19 -0.14 6.52
C HIS A 207 -1.02 0.81 6.61
N LEU A 208 -1.25 1.56 5.54
CA LEU A 208 -2.20 2.68 5.53
C LEU A 208 -3.33 2.40 4.55
N LYS A 209 -4.57 2.37 5.05
CA LYS A 209 -5.77 2.45 4.21
C LYS A 209 -5.90 3.88 3.71
N THR A 210 -5.86 4.07 2.39
CA THR A 210 -5.81 5.41 1.78
C THR A 210 -7.17 5.84 1.23
N ILE A 211 -7.28 7.10 0.78
CA ILE A 211 -8.42 7.56 -0.03
C ILE A 211 -8.21 7.32 -1.54
N LEU A 212 -7.09 6.70 -1.93
CA LEU A 212 -6.75 6.47 -3.32
C LEU A 212 -7.51 5.25 -3.84
N ASN A 213 -8.05 5.38 -5.04
CA ASN A 213 -8.82 4.32 -5.68
C ASN A 213 -7.96 3.60 -6.71
N TYR A 214 -8.29 2.32 -6.91
CA TYR A 214 -7.73 1.51 -7.97
C TYR A 214 -8.06 2.09 -9.35
N THR A 215 -7.13 1.95 -10.28
CA THR A 215 -7.36 2.24 -11.69
C THR A 215 -7.72 0.93 -12.39
N PHE A 216 -8.86 0.89 -13.06
CA PHE A 216 -9.32 -0.28 -13.81
C PHE A 216 -9.28 -0.01 -15.31
N ASP A 217 -9.10 -1.08 -16.10
CA ASP A 217 -9.35 -1.02 -17.54
C ASP A 217 -10.83 -1.25 -17.81
N GLU A 218 -11.51 -0.19 -18.27
CA GLU A 218 -12.94 -0.22 -18.55
C GLU A 218 -13.25 -0.59 -20.01
N ASN A 219 -12.24 -0.61 -20.90
CA ASN A 219 -12.43 -0.65 -22.35
C ASN A 219 -12.07 -1.98 -22.98
N GLU A 220 -10.91 -2.54 -22.63
CA GLU A 220 -10.32 -3.66 -23.37
C GLU A 220 -10.47 -4.98 -22.62
N THR A 221 -10.29 -4.96 -21.30
CA THR A 221 -10.33 -6.14 -20.44
C THR A 221 -11.76 -6.55 -20.09
N PRO A 222 -12.20 -7.79 -20.42
CA PRO A 222 -13.48 -8.31 -19.98
C PRO A 222 -13.54 -8.46 -18.45
N ILE A 223 -14.71 -8.22 -17.88
CA ILE A 223 -14.98 -8.46 -16.46
C ILE A 223 -14.96 -9.96 -16.20
N THR A 224 -14.29 -10.40 -15.13
CA THR A 224 -14.48 -11.73 -14.57
C THR A 224 -15.54 -11.63 -13.50
N HIS A 225 -16.69 -12.30 -13.68
CA HIS A 225 -17.79 -12.24 -12.72
C HIS A 225 -18.13 -13.64 -12.23
N ILE A 226 -17.85 -13.91 -10.96
CA ILE A 226 -18.14 -15.18 -10.31
C ILE A 226 -19.56 -15.14 -9.74
N GLY A 227 -20.40 -16.11 -10.10
CA GLY A 227 -21.76 -16.29 -9.58
C GLY A 227 -21.79 -16.78 -8.12
N LEU A 228 -22.95 -17.21 -7.64
CA LEU A 228 -23.11 -17.65 -6.24
C LEU A 228 -22.56 -19.06 -5.98
N GLN A 229 -22.46 -19.91 -7.01
CA GLN A 229 -21.95 -21.27 -6.88
C GLN A 229 -20.42 -21.27 -6.74
N ASN A 230 -19.91 -21.81 -5.64
CA ASN A 230 -18.47 -21.85 -5.40
C ASN A 230 -17.75 -22.81 -6.36
N GLU A 231 -16.48 -22.54 -6.62
CA GLU A 231 -15.63 -23.43 -7.41
C GLU A 231 -15.54 -24.82 -6.76
N GLY A 232 -15.82 -25.86 -7.55
CA GLY A 232 -15.86 -27.25 -7.08
C GLY A 232 -17.15 -27.70 -6.37
N GLN A 233 -18.08 -26.79 -6.05
CA GLN A 233 -19.38 -27.14 -5.47
C GLN A 233 -20.26 -27.84 -6.51
N THR A 234 -20.95 -28.91 -6.12
CA THR A 234 -21.90 -29.59 -7.00
C THR A 234 -23.23 -28.84 -7.05
N SER A 235 -23.99 -28.97 -8.14
CA SER A 235 -25.32 -28.36 -8.24
C SER A 235 -26.32 -28.98 -7.27
N ALA A 236 -26.13 -30.25 -6.89
CA ALA A 236 -26.94 -30.91 -5.87
C ALA A 236 -26.75 -30.29 -4.48
N ASP A 237 -25.52 -29.90 -4.13
CA ASP A 237 -25.24 -29.24 -2.85
C ASP A 237 -25.70 -27.78 -2.88
N PHE A 238 -25.49 -27.10 -4.01
CA PHE A 238 -25.84 -25.70 -4.20
C PHE A 238 -27.37 -25.48 -4.14
N TYR A 239 -28.13 -26.23 -4.94
CA TYR A 239 -29.59 -26.15 -4.98
C TYR A 239 -30.28 -27.08 -3.96
N SER A 240 -29.61 -27.43 -2.87
CA SER A 240 -30.11 -28.46 -1.94
C SER A 240 -31.46 -28.07 -1.29
N GLY A 241 -31.67 -26.78 -1.03
CA GLY A 241 -32.93 -26.25 -0.50
C GLY A 241 -34.07 -26.32 -1.52
N GLU A 242 -33.80 -25.88 -2.75
CA GLU A 242 -34.74 -25.85 -3.87
C GLU A 242 -35.12 -27.27 -4.31
N ILE A 243 -34.15 -28.19 -4.35
CA ILE A 243 -34.38 -29.61 -4.63
C ILE A 243 -35.24 -30.24 -3.53
N ALA A 244 -34.99 -29.91 -2.26
CA ALA A 244 -35.83 -30.41 -1.16
C ALA A 244 -37.26 -29.87 -1.23
N ALA A 245 -37.43 -28.60 -1.62
CA ALA A 245 -38.74 -28.00 -1.84
C ALA A 245 -39.49 -28.67 -3.01
N LEU A 246 -38.81 -28.92 -4.14
CA LEU A 246 -39.40 -29.64 -5.28
C LEU A 246 -39.84 -31.06 -4.92
N GLU A 247 -39.04 -31.79 -4.13
CA GLU A 247 -39.41 -33.12 -3.65
C GLU A 247 -40.60 -33.10 -2.68
N GLU A 248 -40.70 -32.07 -1.84
CA GLU A 248 -41.85 -31.89 -0.96
C GLU A 248 -43.12 -31.56 -1.75
N LEU A 249 -43.04 -30.68 -2.76
CA LEU A 249 -44.15 -30.38 -3.67
C LEU A 249 -44.61 -31.64 -4.42
N LYS A 250 -43.65 -32.44 -4.92
CA LYS A 250 -43.93 -33.74 -5.55
C LYS A 250 -44.65 -34.70 -4.59
N ARG A 251 -44.21 -34.76 -3.33
CA ARG A 251 -44.83 -35.60 -2.28
C ARG A 251 -46.27 -35.18 -2.01
N LEU A 252 -46.51 -33.87 -1.83
CA LEU A 252 -47.86 -33.31 -1.62
C LEU A 252 -48.79 -33.59 -2.79
N ALA A 253 -48.30 -33.46 -4.03
CA ALA A 253 -49.09 -33.77 -5.21
C ALA A 253 -49.46 -35.25 -5.31
N SER A 254 -48.52 -36.13 -4.94
CA SER A 254 -48.76 -37.58 -4.88
C SER A 254 -49.80 -37.94 -3.82
N GLU A 255 -49.79 -37.27 -2.66
CA GLU A 255 -50.79 -37.45 -1.61
C GLU A 255 -52.18 -36.99 -2.06
N GLU A 256 -52.28 -35.84 -2.73
CA GLU A 256 -53.54 -35.31 -3.27
C GLU A 256 -54.18 -36.30 -4.26
N ILE A 257 -53.38 -36.90 -5.14
CA ILE A 257 -53.83 -37.93 -6.10
C ILE A 257 -54.33 -39.18 -5.38
N SER A 258 -53.59 -39.64 -4.36
CA SER A 258 -53.91 -40.85 -3.60
C SER A 258 -55.18 -40.75 -2.75
N SER A 259 -55.69 -39.54 -2.51
CA SER A 259 -56.86 -39.28 -1.66
C SER A 259 -58.21 -39.67 -2.30
N GLY A 260 -58.22 -40.00 -3.59
CA GLY A 260 -59.38 -40.51 -4.33
C GLY A 260 -60.33 -39.45 -4.91
N SER A 261 -60.04 -38.15 -4.72
CA SER A 261 -60.71 -37.03 -5.40
C SER A 261 -59.73 -35.87 -5.60
N ALA A 262 -58.67 -36.10 -6.38
CA ALA A 262 -57.64 -35.10 -6.64
C ALA A 262 -58.25 -33.78 -7.14
N ASN A 263 -57.93 -32.68 -6.47
CA ASN A 263 -58.34 -31.37 -6.93
C ASN A 263 -57.34 -30.83 -7.96
N ALA A 264 -57.77 -30.74 -9.22
CA ALA A 264 -57.01 -30.20 -10.34
C ALA A 264 -56.33 -28.85 -10.03
N PHE A 265 -57.02 -27.95 -9.33
CA PHE A 265 -56.48 -26.63 -8.97
C PHE A 265 -55.39 -26.72 -7.89
N VAL A 266 -55.47 -27.68 -6.98
CA VAL A 266 -54.42 -27.90 -5.96
C VAL A 266 -53.16 -28.46 -6.63
N LEU A 267 -53.34 -29.41 -7.54
CA LEU A 267 -52.23 -29.94 -8.34
C LEU A 267 -51.58 -28.82 -9.17
N ALA A 268 -52.36 -28.04 -9.91
CA ALA A 268 -51.88 -26.89 -10.67
C ALA A 268 -51.07 -25.90 -9.79
N ASP A 269 -51.55 -25.58 -8.58
CA ASP A 269 -50.82 -24.70 -7.67
C ASP A 269 -49.46 -25.30 -7.24
N LEU A 270 -49.40 -26.59 -6.91
CA LEU A 270 -48.16 -27.27 -6.54
C LEU A 270 -47.15 -27.30 -7.69
N LEU A 271 -47.59 -27.60 -8.92
CA LEU A 271 -46.71 -27.55 -10.10
C LEU A 271 -46.30 -26.11 -10.42
N GLY A 272 -47.20 -25.14 -10.27
CA GLY A 272 -46.89 -23.72 -10.41
C GLY A 272 -45.80 -23.25 -9.45
N GLN A 273 -45.82 -23.71 -8.20
CA GLN A 273 -44.73 -23.46 -7.25
C GLN A 273 -43.41 -24.12 -7.68
N GLY A 274 -43.45 -25.34 -8.24
CA GLY A 274 -42.27 -26.02 -8.77
C GLY A 274 -41.68 -25.32 -10.00
N VAL A 275 -42.54 -24.85 -10.90
CA VAL A 275 -42.16 -24.02 -12.06
C VAL A 275 -41.52 -22.72 -11.59
N ALA A 276 -42.09 -22.05 -10.59
CA ALA A 276 -41.52 -20.81 -10.05
C ALA A 276 -40.10 -21.01 -9.47
N ILE A 277 -39.87 -22.12 -8.75
CA ILE A 277 -38.52 -22.48 -8.28
C ILE A 277 -37.56 -22.69 -9.46
N ALA A 278 -38.00 -23.43 -10.49
CA ALA A 278 -37.17 -23.70 -11.65
C ALA A 278 -36.88 -22.44 -12.49
N GLU A 279 -37.85 -21.52 -12.61
CA GLU A 279 -37.68 -20.22 -13.26
C GLU A 279 -36.64 -19.36 -12.52
N GLU A 280 -36.72 -19.28 -11.20
CA GLU A 280 -35.75 -18.54 -10.38
C GLU A 280 -34.32 -19.07 -10.58
N ILE A 281 -34.15 -20.41 -10.60
CA ILE A 281 -32.87 -21.05 -10.90
C ILE A 281 -32.43 -20.77 -12.35
N ASN A 282 -33.36 -20.81 -13.31
CA ASN A 282 -33.04 -20.56 -14.71
C ASN A 282 -32.59 -19.11 -14.95
N ASP A 283 -33.13 -18.14 -14.21
CA ASP A 283 -32.75 -16.74 -14.31
C ASP A 283 -31.29 -16.50 -13.86
N SER A 284 -30.84 -17.16 -12.79
CA SER A 284 -29.45 -17.07 -12.31
C SER A 284 -28.48 -18.04 -13.00
N ALA A 285 -28.97 -19.09 -13.65
CA ALA A 285 -28.10 -20.10 -14.26
C ALA A 285 -27.16 -19.55 -15.35
N ASP A 286 -25.94 -20.08 -15.40
CA ASP A 286 -24.93 -19.83 -16.42
C ASP A 286 -25.50 -19.99 -17.83
N ASN A 287 -25.19 -19.06 -18.72
CA ASN A 287 -25.56 -19.20 -20.12
C ASN A 287 -24.67 -20.25 -20.80
N THR A 288 -25.25 -21.41 -21.13
CA THR A 288 -24.58 -22.55 -21.79
C THR A 288 -24.80 -22.59 -23.29
N HIS A 289 -25.26 -21.50 -23.91
CA HIS A 289 -25.54 -21.46 -25.34
C HIS A 289 -24.31 -21.83 -26.18
N GLY A 290 -24.41 -22.91 -26.97
CA GLY A 290 -23.32 -23.44 -27.79
C GLY A 290 -22.42 -24.46 -27.09
N GLU A 291 -22.69 -24.78 -25.82
CA GLU A 291 -22.09 -25.93 -25.12
C GLU A 291 -22.85 -27.23 -25.44
N ILE A 292 -22.19 -28.38 -25.29
CA ILE A 292 -22.82 -29.70 -25.47
C ILE A 292 -22.60 -30.53 -24.20
N PRO A 293 -23.66 -30.84 -23.42
CA PRO A 293 -25.05 -30.40 -23.59
C PRO A 293 -25.28 -28.93 -23.21
N ASP A 294 -26.24 -28.26 -23.85
CA ASP A 294 -26.72 -26.92 -23.47
C ASP A 294 -27.70 -27.07 -22.28
N THR A 295 -27.17 -27.09 -21.06
CA THR A 295 -27.96 -27.44 -19.87
C THR A 295 -29.00 -26.38 -19.50
N LYS A 296 -28.75 -25.09 -19.76
CA LYS A 296 -29.73 -24.02 -19.58
C LYS A 296 -30.90 -24.15 -20.56
N ALA A 297 -30.63 -24.52 -21.82
CA ALA A 297 -31.69 -24.81 -22.77
C ALA A 297 -32.55 -26.01 -22.33
N VAL A 298 -31.92 -27.07 -21.80
CA VAL A 298 -32.65 -28.24 -21.24
C VAL A 298 -33.54 -27.85 -20.06
N LEU A 299 -33.07 -26.99 -19.15
CA LEU A 299 -33.91 -26.48 -18.06
C LEU A 299 -35.06 -25.62 -18.59
N THR A 300 -34.80 -24.77 -19.58
CA THR A 300 -35.84 -23.95 -20.22
C THR A 300 -36.92 -24.82 -20.87
N GLU A 301 -36.53 -25.92 -21.52
CA GLU A 301 -37.45 -26.90 -22.10
C GLU A 301 -38.30 -27.59 -21.03
N ALA A 302 -37.68 -28.08 -19.94
CA ALA A 302 -38.40 -28.70 -18.83
C ALA A 302 -39.40 -27.73 -18.14
N ILE A 303 -39.05 -26.44 -18.03
CA ILE A 303 -39.95 -25.40 -17.52
C ILE A 303 -41.14 -25.20 -18.47
N GLU A 304 -40.91 -25.16 -19.78
CA GLU A 304 -41.97 -24.97 -20.76
C GLU A 304 -42.91 -26.18 -20.83
N GLU A 305 -42.37 -27.41 -20.76
CA GLU A 305 -43.18 -28.64 -20.66
C GLU A 305 -44.08 -28.61 -19.41
N ALA A 306 -43.52 -28.27 -18.25
CA ALA A 306 -44.29 -28.13 -17.01
C ALA A 306 -45.37 -27.04 -17.11
N LYS A 307 -45.11 -25.92 -17.80
CA LYS A 307 -46.11 -24.87 -18.06
C LYS A 307 -47.23 -25.32 -18.99
N ILE A 308 -46.92 -26.11 -20.02
CA ILE A 308 -47.94 -26.68 -20.90
C ILE A 308 -48.88 -27.59 -20.11
N VAL A 309 -48.35 -28.40 -19.19
CA VAL A 309 -49.16 -29.23 -18.29
C VAL A 309 -50.00 -28.35 -17.37
N LEU A 310 -49.43 -27.30 -16.80
CA LEU A 310 -50.14 -26.33 -15.96
C LEU A 310 -51.33 -25.69 -16.69
N ASP A 311 -51.13 -25.23 -17.92
CA ASP A 311 -52.17 -24.63 -18.75
C ASP A 311 -53.28 -25.63 -19.12
N ALA A 312 -52.90 -26.87 -19.44
CA ALA A 312 -53.84 -27.95 -19.76
C ALA A 312 -54.72 -28.37 -18.56
N ILE A 313 -54.25 -28.13 -17.34
CA ILE A 313 -55.06 -28.35 -16.13
C ILE A 313 -56.02 -27.19 -15.92
N TYR A 314 -55.56 -25.95 -16.11
CA TYR A 314 -56.40 -24.77 -15.95
C TYR A 314 -57.51 -24.67 -17.00
N ASP A 315 -57.25 -25.11 -18.24
CA ASP A 315 -58.25 -25.10 -19.32
C ASP A 315 -59.20 -26.30 -19.30
N GLY A 316 -58.96 -27.26 -18.41
CA GLY A 316 -59.77 -28.47 -18.21
C GLY A 316 -59.51 -29.57 -19.25
N THR A 317 -58.44 -29.48 -20.03
CA THR A 317 -57.98 -30.55 -20.93
C THR A 317 -57.49 -31.77 -20.16
N ILE A 318 -56.89 -31.56 -18.99
CA ILE A 318 -56.54 -32.60 -18.02
C ILE A 318 -57.49 -32.48 -16.82
N ASP A 319 -58.48 -33.38 -16.72
CA ASP A 319 -59.47 -33.41 -15.65
C ASP A 319 -59.56 -34.74 -14.89
N ASP A 320 -58.93 -35.81 -15.39
CA ASP A 320 -58.84 -37.13 -14.76
C ASP A 320 -57.41 -37.42 -14.28
N PHE A 321 -57.23 -37.34 -12.97
CA PHE A 321 -55.96 -37.61 -12.28
C PHE A 321 -55.98 -38.98 -11.57
N MET A 322 -56.97 -39.82 -11.83
CA MET A 322 -57.04 -41.17 -11.27
C MET A 322 -55.94 -42.07 -11.88
N VAL A 323 -55.39 -42.97 -11.07
CA VAL A 323 -54.49 -44.02 -11.54
C VAL A 323 -55.33 -45.08 -12.27
N PRO A 324 -55.12 -45.35 -13.58
CA PRO A 324 -55.89 -46.38 -14.29
C PRO A 324 -55.60 -47.77 -13.74
N ASP A 325 -56.64 -48.62 -13.63
CA ASP A 325 -56.57 -49.98 -13.05
C ASP A 325 -55.70 -50.97 -13.87
N ASP A 326 -55.26 -50.60 -15.08
CA ASP A 326 -54.68 -51.48 -16.10
C ASP A 326 -53.37 -50.97 -16.77
N LEU A 327 -52.66 -50.04 -16.11
CA LEU A 327 -51.28 -49.65 -16.48
C LEU A 327 -50.25 -50.04 -15.40
N ASP A 328 -49.01 -50.28 -15.84
CA ASP A 328 -47.83 -50.56 -15.00
C ASP A 328 -47.72 -49.54 -13.86
N GLU A 329 -47.43 -50.02 -12.64
CA GLU A 329 -47.69 -49.39 -11.33
C GLU A 329 -46.95 -48.06 -11.02
N ASN A 330 -46.38 -47.32 -11.99
CA ASN A 330 -45.36 -46.29 -11.70
C ASN A 330 -45.35 -44.98 -12.53
N ALA A 331 -46.48 -44.43 -12.97
CA ALA A 331 -46.47 -43.01 -13.38
C ALA A 331 -47.82 -42.29 -13.14
N PRO A 332 -47.99 -41.62 -11.99
CA PRO A 332 -48.96 -40.53 -11.92
C PRO A 332 -48.60 -39.47 -12.97
N VAL A 333 -49.61 -38.92 -13.65
CA VAL A 333 -49.52 -37.85 -14.67
C VAL A 333 -48.88 -36.55 -14.13
N PHE A 334 -48.43 -36.55 -12.88
CA PHE A 334 -48.00 -35.37 -12.13
C PHE A 334 -46.59 -35.48 -11.54
N SER A 335 -46.00 -36.68 -11.43
CA SER A 335 -44.65 -36.84 -10.87
C SER A 335 -43.54 -36.62 -11.91
N GLY A 336 -43.85 -36.84 -13.20
CA GLY A 336 -42.90 -36.73 -14.30
C GLY A 336 -42.33 -35.31 -14.46
N GLU A 337 -43.17 -34.29 -14.32
CA GLU A 337 -42.75 -32.89 -14.42
C GLU A 337 -41.79 -32.50 -13.30
N PHE A 338 -42.09 -32.87 -12.05
CA PHE A 338 -41.16 -32.61 -10.93
C PHE A 338 -39.83 -33.34 -11.11
N ASP A 339 -39.85 -34.57 -11.63
CA ASP A 339 -38.64 -35.33 -11.91
C ASP A 339 -37.82 -34.71 -13.06
N ALA A 340 -38.48 -34.21 -14.11
CA ALA A 340 -37.86 -33.50 -15.23
C ALA A 340 -37.21 -32.18 -14.76
N LEU A 341 -37.95 -31.36 -14.01
CA LEU A 341 -37.44 -30.12 -13.43
C LEU A 341 -36.23 -30.38 -12.53
N LYS A 342 -36.32 -31.34 -11.60
CA LYS A 342 -35.22 -31.72 -10.72
C LYS A 342 -34.00 -32.21 -11.51
N ALA A 343 -34.20 -33.06 -12.52
CA ALA A 343 -33.12 -33.58 -13.35
C ALA A 343 -32.43 -32.45 -14.13
N ALA A 344 -33.18 -31.48 -14.64
CA ALA A 344 -32.61 -30.33 -15.33
C ALA A 344 -31.84 -29.41 -14.36
N ILE A 345 -32.41 -29.12 -13.18
CA ILE A 345 -31.77 -28.31 -12.13
C ILE A 345 -30.42 -28.89 -11.69
N LEU A 346 -30.33 -30.21 -11.55
CA LEU A 346 -29.08 -30.88 -11.18
C LEU A 346 -27.95 -30.72 -12.20
N ASN A 347 -28.25 -30.30 -13.44
CA ASN A 347 -27.29 -30.13 -14.52
C ASN A 347 -26.92 -28.66 -14.80
N VAL A 348 -27.71 -27.69 -14.34
CA VAL A 348 -27.36 -26.27 -14.46
C VAL A 348 -26.42 -25.81 -13.35
N LYS A 349 -25.74 -24.69 -13.58
CA LYS A 349 -24.72 -24.10 -12.71
C LYS A 349 -24.94 -22.60 -12.61
N ASP A 350 -24.43 -21.98 -11.55
CA ASP A 350 -24.41 -20.52 -11.35
C ASP A 350 -22.99 -20.11 -10.95
N LYS A 351 -22.02 -20.38 -11.82
CA LYS A 351 -20.60 -20.07 -11.60
C LYS A 351 -20.20 -18.73 -12.17
N LYS A 352 -20.96 -18.19 -13.12
CA LYS A 352 -20.69 -16.96 -13.86
C LYS A 352 -21.82 -15.98 -13.64
N GLY A 353 -21.50 -14.82 -13.09
CA GLY A 353 -22.46 -13.73 -12.94
C GLY A 353 -22.74 -13.02 -14.27
N ALA A 354 -23.81 -12.21 -14.30
CA ALA A 354 -24.35 -11.59 -15.51
C ALA A 354 -23.42 -10.62 -16.28
N ALA A 355 -22.27 -10.27 -15.71
CA ALA A 355 -21.27 -9.38 -16.33
C ALA A 355 -20.04 -10.15 -16.87
N ASP A 356 -19.97 -11.47 -16.68
CA ASP A 356 -18.81 -12.27 -17.07
C ASP A 356 -18.55 -12.17 -18.57
N GLY A 357 -17.30 -11.91 -18.95
CA GLY A 357 -16.88 -11.79 -20.35
C GLY A 357 -17.30 -10.48 -21.04
N ILE A 358 -18.01 -9.57 -20.37
CA ILE A 358 -18.41 -8.27 -20.92
C ILE A 358 -17.41 -7.20 -20.43
N THR A 359 -17.00 -6.27 -21.30
CA THR A 359 -16.20 -5.11 -20.86
C THR A 359 -17.09 -4.09 -20.15
N LEU A 360 -16.56 -3.35 -19.18
CA LEU A 360 -17.37 -2.39 -18.41
C LEU A 360 -18.04 -1.33 -19.31
N LYS A 361 -17.36 -0.90 -20.37
CA LYS A 361 -17.93 -0.01 -21.39
C LYS A 361 -19.12 -0.60 -22.14
N ASN A 362 -19.05 -1.87 -22.54
CA ASN A 362 -20.17 -2.51 -23.23
C ASN A 362 -21.34 -2.78 -22.28
N LEU A 363 -21.04 -3.02 -21.00
CA LEU A 363 -22.04 -3.22 -19.96
C LEU A 363 -22.91 -1.97 -19.73
N GLU A 364 -22.36 -0.77 -19.90
CA GLU A 364 -23.12 0.48 -19.83
C GLU A 364 -24.34 0.49 -20.77
N SER A 365 -24.19 -0.11 -21.96
CA SER A 365 -25.25 -0.18 -22.97
C SER A 365 -26.15 -1.41 -22.82
N SER A 366 -25.64 -2.54 -22.32
CA SER A 366 -26.41 -3.78 -22.18
C SER A 366 -27.17 -3.90 -20.86
N ASN A 367 -26.61 -3.39 -19.75
CA ASN A 367 -27.21 -3.42 -18.42
C ASN A 367 -26.77 -2.22 -17.57
N SER A 368 -27.45 -1.08 -17.76
CA SER A 368 -27.12 0.18 -17.08
C SER A 368 -27.27 0.14 -15.55
N GLU A 369 -28.15 -0.72 -15.03
CA GLU A 369 -28.34 -0.87 -13.58
C GLU A 369 -27.11 -1.55 -12.96
N LEU A 370 -26.71 -2.71 -13.52
CA LEU A 370 -25.53 -3.44 -13.08
C LEU A 370 -24.25 -2.62 -13.26
N TYR A 371 -24.13 -1.87 -14.36
CA TYR A 371 -23.02 -0.91 -14.56
C TYR A 371 -22.91 0.09 -13.40
N ASN A 372 -24.01 0.71 -12.99
CA ASN A 372 -24.00 1.70 -11.92
C ASN A 372 -23.70 1.08 -10.54
N GLN A 373 -24.15 -0.15 -10.30
CA GLN A 373 -23.79 -0.92 -9.12
C GLN A 373 -22.28 -1.17 -9.08
N ILE A 374 -21.69 -1.68 -10.17
CA ILE A 374 -20.25 -1.93 -10.28
C ILE A 374 -19.43 -0.64 -10.11
N LYS A 375 -19.83 0.49 -10.72
CA LYS A 375 -19.14 1.77 -10.53
C LYS A 375 -19.20 2.25 -9.07
N THR A 376 -20.25 1.91 -8.33
CA THR A 376 -20.37 2.24 -6.90
C THR A 376 -19.39 1.40 -6.08
N GLU A 377 -19.32 0.09 -6.36
CA GLU A 377 -18.37 -0.83 -5.73
C GLU A 377 -16.91 -0.41 -6.01
N ILE A 378 -16.57 -0.10 -7.27
CA ILE A 378 -15.24 0.41 -7.67
C ILE A 378 -14.85 1.66 -6.86
N ARG A 379 -15.78 2.60 -6.65
CA ARG A 379 -15.51 3.84 -5.89
C ARG A 379 -15.33 3.61 -4.39
N SER A 380 -15.87 2.51 -3.87
CA SER A 380 -15.75 2.14 -2.46
C SER A 380 -14.42 1.44 -2.14
N LEU A 381 -13.75 0.93 -3.18
CA LEU A 381 -12.55 0.14 -3.05
C LEU A 381 -11.30 1.05 -3.01
N HIS A 382 -10.66 1.06 -1.85
CA HIS A 382 -9.52 1.92 -1.57
C HIS A 382 -8.22 1.11 -1.44
N ILE A 383 -7.12 1.69 -1.92
CA ILE A 383 -5.80 1.07 -1.91
C ILE A 383 -5.18 1.11 -0.52
N VAL A 384 -4.55 0.01 -0.11
CA VAL A 384 -3.65 -0.06 1.03
C VAL A 384 -2.22 0.19 0.57
N LEU A 385 -1.51 1.08 1.25
CA LEU A 385 -0.11 1.40 0.92
C LEU A 385 0.82 1.25 2.12
N PRO A 386 2.09 0.87 1.87
CA PRO A 386 3.13 0.97 2.89
C PRO A 386 3.36 2.43 3.33
N PRO A 387 3.72 2.66 4.61
CA PRO A 387 3.90 4.01 5.15
C PRO A 387 5.14 4.76 4.66
N SER A 388 6.16 4.08 4.11
CA SER A 388 7.46 4.68 3.77
C SER A 388 7.36 5.93 2.88
N SER A 389 6.53 5.88 1.84
CA SER A 389 6.35 7.00 0.91
C SER A 389 5.66 8.20 1.56
N ALA A 390 4.66 7.94 2.42
CA ALA A 390 4.03 8.99 3.22
C ALA A 390 5.04 9.61 4.19
N MET A 391 5.86 8.78 4.84
CA MET A 391 6.89 9.22 5.78
C MET A 391 8.02 10.02 5.12
N ALA A 392 8.42 9.66 3.90
CA ALA A 392 9.36 10.48 3.12
C ALA A 392 8.80 11.90 2.90
N GLY A 393 7.50 12.02 2.62
CA GLY A 393 6.81 13.30 2.49
C GLY A 393 6.76 14.05 3.82
N VAL A 394 6.44 13.35 4.92
CA VAL A 394 6.45 13.91 6.27
C VAL A 394 7.82 14.43 6.66
N TYR A 395 8.90 13.71 6.34
CA TYR A 395 10.27 14.17 6.60
C TYR A 395 10.53 15.50 5.87
N GLY A 396 10.24 15.57 4.57
CA GLY A 396 10.39 16.81 3.80
C GLY A 396 9.57 17.98 4.33
N ARG A 397 8.32 17.71 4.73
CA ARG A 397 7.44 18.72 5.34
C ARG A 397 7.93 19.20 6.70
N VAL A 398 8.37 18.30 7.57
CA VAL A 398 8.87 18.66 8.91
C VAL A 398 10.17 19.42 8.79
N ASP A 399 11.11 18.94 7.97
CA ASP A 399 12.40 19.58 7.74
C ASP A 399 12.23 21.03 7.24
N SER A 400 11.34 21.26 6.27
CA SER A 400 11.11 22.57 5.67
C SER A 400 10.37 23.56 6.59
N VAL A 401 9.54 23.08 7.52
CA VAL A 401 8.72 23.95 8.40
C VAL A 401 9.35 24.15 9.78
N ARG A 402 10.04 23.13 10.30
CA ARG A 402 10.49 23.05 11.70
C ARG A 402 12.00 22.86 11.84
N GLY A 403 12.70 22.51 10.75
CA GLY A 403 14.09 22.09 10.76
C GLY A 403 14.25 20.60 11.03
N VAL A 404 15.32 20.02 10.48
CA VAL A 404 15.65 18.58 10.50
C VAL A 404 15.84 18.06 11.92
N TRP A 405 16.25 18.92 12.85
CA TRP A 405 16.46 18.61 14.27
C TRP A 405 15.15 18.40 15.04
N LYS A 406 13.98 18.48 14.40
CA LYS A 406 12.69 18.14 15.00
C LYS A 406 12.24 16.74 14.59
N ALA A 407 11.78 15.98 15.58
CA ALA A 407 11.27 14.63 15.37
C ALA A 407 10.07 14.64 14.41
N PRO A 408 10.05 13.77 13.38
CA PRO A 408 8.91 13.59 12.48
C PRO A 408 7.79 12.75 13.12
N ALA A 409 7.46 13.04 14.37
CA ALA A 409 6.42 12.38 15.17
C ALA A 409 5.38 13.40 15.68
N ASN A 410 4.24 12.91 16.14
CA ASN A 410 3.06 13.70 16.50
C ASN A 410 2.60 14.62 15.34
N VAL A 411 2.65 14.07 14.13
CA VAL A 411 2.27 14.74 12.88
C VAL A 411 1.21 13.93 12.17
N SER A 412 0.22 14.62 11.59
CA SER A 412 -0.87 13.97 10.88
C SER A 412 -0.47 13.55 9.46
N LEU A 413 -1.08 12.47 8.99
CA LEU A 413 -0.91 11.99 7.62
C LEU A 413 -2.09 12.45 6.75
N ASN A 414 -1.79 12.93 5.56
CA ASN A 414 -2.76 13.23 4.53
C ASN A 414 -3.04 11.98 3.68
N TYR A 415 -4.25 11.90 3.13
CA TYR A 415 -4.72 10.80 2.27
C TYR A 415 -4.84 9.43 2.97
N VAL A 416 -4.84 9.41 4.31
CA VAL A 416 -5.03 8.20 5.11
C VAL A 416 -6.43 8.21 5.75
N ILE A 417 -7.18 7.13 5.54
CA ILE A 417 -8.48 6.87 6.20
C ILE A 417 -8.27 6.25 7.57
N ALA A 418 -7.39 5.24 7.65
CA ALA A 418 -7.03 4.54 8.88
C ALA A 418 -5.74 3.73 8.70
N PRO A 419 -4.99 3.44 9.76
CA PRO A 419 -4.02 2.35 9.74
C PRO A 419 -4.74 1.00 9.51
N THR A 420 -4.09 0.03 8.87
CA THR A 420 -4.67 -1.31 8.61
C THR A 420 -4.97 -2.06 9.90
N GLU A 421 -4.16 -1.83 10.92
CA GLU A 421 -4.22 -2.49 12.22
C GLU A 421 -4.32 -1.45 13.34
N LYS A 422 -5.02 -1.81 14.42
CA LYS A 422 -5.09 -0.96 15.62
C LYS A 422 -3.97 -1.38 16.56
N VAL A 423 -3.07 -0.47 16.87
CA VAL A 423 -1.98 -0.70 17.83
C VAL A 423 -2.39 -0.22 19.21
N SER A 424 -2.46 -1.14 20.17
CA SER A 424 -2.71 -0.87 21.59
C SER A 424 -1.55 -0.11 22.25
N GLU A 425 -1.64 0.19 23.54
CA GLU A 425 -0.52 0.82 24.28
C GLU A 425 0.59 -0.19 24.60
N GLU A 426 0.23 -1.44 24.88
CA GLU A 426 1.19 -2.52 25.16
C GLU A 426 1.99 -2.86 23.89
N GLU A 427 1.31 -3.08 22.76
CA GLU A 427 1.97 -3.32 21.48
C GLU A 427 2.83 -2.12 21.05
N GLN A 428 2.37 -0.88 21.29
CA GLN A 428 3.17 0.31 21.04
C GLN A 428 4.47 0.30 21.85
N SER A 429 4.39 -0.06 23.14
CA SER A 429 5.56 -0.13 24.01
C SER A 429 6.57 -1.12 23.48
N ASP A 430 6.09 -2.31 23.09
CA ASP A 430 6.92 -3.37 22.50
C ASP A 430 7.51 -2.95 21.14
N LEU A 431 6.71 -2.34 20.26
CA LEU A 431 7.17 -1.80 18.98
C LEU A 431 8.31 -0.78 19.18
N ASN A 432 8.19 0.08 20.18
CA ASN A 432 9.11 1.16 20.45
C ASN A 432 10.42 0.68 21.11
N ILE A 433 10.36 -0.19 22.13
CA ILE A 433 11.52 -0.74 22.84
C ILE A 433 11.37 -2.25 22.94
N HIS A 434 12.28 -2.99 22.30
CA HIS A 434 12.26 -4.45 22.25
C HIS A 434 13.62 -5.06 22.60
N ASP A 435 13.62 -6.32 23.05
CA ASP A 435 14.83 -7.01 23.49
C ASP A 435 15.88 -7.19 22.39
N THR A 436 15.43 -7.34 21.14
CA THR A 436 16.30 -7.43 19.95
C THR A 436 17.08 -6.13 19.65
N GLY A 437 16.75 -5.03 20.31
CA GLY A 437 17.32 -3.71 20.02
C GLY A 437 16.61 -2.93 18.92
N LYS A 438 15.71 -3.61 18.17
CA LYS A 438 15.12 -3.10 16.93
C LYS A 438 13.77 -2.41 17.16
N SER A 439 13.76 -1.08 17.00
CA SER A 439 12.57 -0.25 17.18
C SER A 439 11.76 -0.08 15.89
N ILE A 440 10.44 0.00 16.03
CA ILE A 440 9.49 0.22 14.95
C ILE A 440 8.54 1.36 15.37
N ASN A 441 8.38 2.35 14.49
CA ASN A 441 7.58 3.53 14.78
C ASN A 441 6.13 3.30 14.39
N ALA A 442 5.24 3.36 15.38
CA ALA A 442 3.82 3.14 15.13
C ALA A 442 3.12 4.36 14.49
N ILE A 443 2.10 4.10 13.69
CA ILE A 443 1.14 5.08 13.18
C ILE A 443 -0.22 4.72 13.77
N LYS A 444 -0.81 5.65 14.53
CA LYS A 444 -2.00 5.38 15.35
C LYS A 444 -3.12 6.36 15.08
N ASN A 445 -4.35 5.88 15.21
CA ASN A 445 -5.53 6.72 15.24
C ASN A 445 -5.82 7.16 16.67
N PHE A 446 -5.95 8.47 16.88
CA PHE A 446 -6.27 9.09 18.15
C PHE A 446 -7.64 9.79 18.06
N THR A 447 -8.54 9.45 18.98
CA THR A 447 -9.83 10.11 19.10
C THR A 447 -9.65 11.63 19.27
N GLY A 448 -10.24 12.41 18.36
CA GLY A 448 -10.17 13.88 18.37
C GLY A 448 -8.89 14.48 17.78
N LYS A 449 -7.85 13.69 17.48
CA LYS A 449 -6.61 14.16 16.82
C LYS A 449 -6.37 13.54 15.44
N GLY A 450 -7.14 12.51 15.08
CA GLY A 450 -6.97 11.78 13.83
C GLY A 450 -5.75 10.87 13.85
N ILE A 451 -5.18 10.61 12.69
CA ILE A 451 -4.09 9.64 12.51
C ILE A 451 -2.76 10.36 12.63
N LEU A 452 -1.92 9.91 13.56
CA LEU A 452 -0.63 10.51 13.87
C LEU A 452 0.48 9.48 13.74
N VAL A 453 1.62 9.92 13.23
CA VAL A 453 2.90 9.22 13.39
C VAL A 453 3.30 9.32 14.85
N TRP A 454 3.52 8.19 15.52
CA TRP A 454 3.69 8.10 16.97
C TRP A 454 5.02 7.46 17.38
N GLY A 455 6.09 7.80 16.64
CA GLY A 455 7.46 7.38 16.91
C GLY A 455 8.44 8.08 15.97
N ALA A 456 9.69 8.25 16.43
CA ALA A 456 10.79 8.81 15.62
C ALA A 456 12.14 8.16 15.97
N ARG A 457 12.13 6.87 16.32
CA ARG A 457 13.33 6.07 16.57
C ARG A 457 13.92 5.53 15.27
N THR A 458 15.24 5.44 15.22
CA THR A 458 15.93 4.64 14.21
C THR A 458 15.70 3.15 14.50
N LEU A 459 16.10 2.27 13.59
CA LEU A 459 15.99 0.83 13.82
C LEU A 459 16.88 0.41 14.99
N ASP A 460 18.06 1.02 15.15
CA ASP A 460 18.89 0.90 16.36
C ASP A 460 18.41 1.83 17.48
N GLY A 461 17.18 1.61 17.96
CA GLY A 461 16.46 2.55 18.82
C GLY A 461 16.46 2.23 20.33
N LYS A 462 17.03 1.09 20.73
CA LYS A 462 17.12 0.69 22.15
C LYS A 462 18.17 1.51 22.88
N ASP A 463 17.88 1.87 24.13
CA ASP A 463 18.85 2.48 25.02
C ASP A 463 20.01 1.49 25.28
N LYS A 464 21.23 2.00 25.29
CA LYS A 464 22.40 1.23 25.74
C LYS A 464 22.33 1.09 27.27
N ASN A 465 23.10 0.15 27.84
CA ASN A 465 23.11 -0.15 29.29
C ASN A 465 23.20 1.12 30.15
N GLU A 466 22.84 1.05 31.44
CA GLU A 466 22.71 2.21 32.35
C GLU A 466 23.89 3.21 32.38
N GLU A 467 25.08 2.83 31.90
CA GLU A 467 26.29 3.67 31.87
C GLU A 467 26.52 4.43 30.54
N GLU A 468 25.92 4.02 29.42
CA GLU A 468 26.07 4.68 28.11
C GLU A 468 24.70 4.84 27.44
N ASP A 469 24.38 6.02 26.91
CA ASP A 469 23.14 6.23 26.16
C ASP A 469 23.36 5.96 24.66
N ASN A 470 22.32 5.50 23.97
CA ASN A 470 22.37 5.35 22.51
C ASN A 470 22.21 6.72 21.83
N GLU A 471 23.32 7.29 21.39
CA GLU A 471 23.37 8.60 20.72
C GLU A 471 22.55 8.66 19.44
N TRP A 472 22.40 7.53 18.74
CA TRP A 472 21.83 7.45 17.40
C TRP A 472 20.43 6.85 17.36
N LYS A 473 19.78 6.72 18.52
CA LYS A 473 18.43 6.13 18.65
C LYS A 473 17.32 6.92 17.96
N TYR A 474 17.56 8.18 17.61
CA TYR A 474 16.54 9.08 17.05
C TYR A 474 16.82 9.47 15.60
N VAL A 475 15.77 9.39 14.78
CA VAL A 475 15.79 9.72 13.34
C VAL A 475 16.33 11.12 13.09
N HIS A 476 15.75 12.12 13.76
CA HIS A 476 16.11 13.53 13.56
C HIS A 476 17.54 13.84 14.03
N VAL A 477 18.03 13.15 15.06
CA VAL A 477 19.41 13.31 15.57
C VAL A 477 20.41 12.78 14.53
N ARG A 478 20.20 11.55 14.03
CA ARG A 478 21.02 10.97 12.95
C ARG A 478 21.00 11.84 11.70
N ARG A 479 19.81 12.16 11.18
CA ARG A 479 19.64 12.91 9.93
C ARG A 479 20.21 14.33 10.02
N TYR A 480 20.04 15.01 11.15
CA TYR A 480 20.60 16.35 11.34
C TYR A 480 22.14 16.30 11.40
N TYR A 481 22.72 15.31 12.09
CA TYR A 481 24.17 15.13 12.08
C TYR A 481 24.69 14.88 10.67
N ASP A 482 24.06 13.99 9.89
CA ASP A 482 24.46 13.69 8.51
C ASP A 482 24.43 14.94 7.63
N MET A 483 23.38 15.76 7.77
CA MET A 483 23.27 17.04 7.07
C MET A 483 24.41 17.99 7.45
N VAL A 484 24.70 18.16 8.75
CA VAL A 484 25.76 19.05 9.23
C VAL A 484 27.13 18.59 8.74
N GLU A 485 27.42 17.29 8.85
CA GLU A 485 28.68 16.69 8.37
C GLU A 485 28.85 16.95 6.86
N GLN A 486 27.82 16.65 6.07
CA GLN A 486 27.88 16.84 4.62
C GLN A 486 28.00 18.31 4.22
N SER A 487 27.29 19.22 4.91
CA SER A 487 27.36 20.67 4.67
C SER A 487 28.77 21.20 4.95
N ILE A 488 29.36 20.80 6.07
CA ILE A 488 30.73 21.19 6.46
C ILE A 488 31.76 20.62 5.47
N LYS A 489 31.61 19.34 5.08
CA LYS A 489 32.50 18.68 4.11
C LYS A 489 32.49 19.41 2.76
N GLU A 490 31.31 19.79 2.25
CA GLU A 490 31.20 20.53 1.01
C GLU A 490 31.83 21.93 1.14
N ALA A 491 31.53 22.65 2.21
CA ALA A 491 32.07 23.98 2.45
C ALA A 491 33.60 24.00 2.60
N LEU A 492 34.21 22.93 3.12
CA LEU A 492 35.65 22.83 3.26
C LEU A 492 36.39 22.60 1.94
N LYS A 493 35.72 22.11 0.89
CA LYS A 493 36.37 21.84 -0.42
C LYS A 493 37.02 23.08 -1.04
N GLN A 494 36.48 24.26 -0.79
CA GLN A 494 37.05 25.52 -1.29
C GLN A 494 38.46 25.83 -0.76
N PHE A 495 38.92 25.10 0.27
CA PHE A 495 40.25 25.26 0.86
C PHE A 495 41.30 24.26 0.33
N ILE A 496 40.92 23.28 -0.52
CA ILE A 496 41.80 22.19 -0.99
C ILE A 496 43.07 22.70 -1.70
N ASP A 497 42.98 23.81 -2.44
CA ASP A 497 44.11 24.41 -3.16
C ASP A 497 44.57 25.75 -2.57
N GLN A 498 44.15 26.07 -1.35
CA GLN A 498 44.59 27.28 -0.66
C GLN A 498 45.94 27.06 0.05
N PRO A 499 46.76 28.11 0.24
CA PRO A 499 47.99 27.99 1.02
C PRO A 499 47.73 27.44 2.43
N ASN A 500 48.47 26.40 2.85
CA ASN A 500 48.34 25.80 4.19
C ASN A 500 49.04 26.67 5.26
N ILE A 501 48.40 27.78 5.64
CA ILE A 501 48.92 28.78 6.58
C ILE A 501 47.85 29.19 7.59
N SER A 502 48.26 29.77 8.72
CA SER A 502 47.36 30.19 9.80
C SER A 502 46.20 31.08 9.37
N TYR A 503 46.41 31.91 8.32
CA TYR A 503 45.34 32.74 7.76
C TYR A 503 44.22 31.90 7.12
N THR A 504 44.55 30.82 6.41
CA THR A 504 43.58 29.91 5.81
C THR A 504 42.81 29.14 6.88
N TRP A 505 43.52 28.68 7.92
CA TRP A 505 42.91 27.98 9.06
C TRP A 505 41.91 28.85 9.81
N LEU A 506 42.29 30.11 10.09
CA LEU A 506 41.41 31.07 10.75
C LEU A 506 40.16 31.34 9.92
N ARG A 507 40.28 31.41 8.59
CA ARG A 507 39.14 31.58 7.69
C ARG A 507 38.20 30.38 7.70
N ALA A 508 38.74 29.16 7.60
CA ALA A 508 37.94 27.94 7.70
C ALA A 508 37.24 27.86 9.06
N LYS A 509 37.97 28.09 10.16
CA LYS A 509 37.42 28.13 11.52
C LYS A 509 36.28 29.15 11.63
N THR A 510 36.50 30.39 11.23
CA THR A 510 35.49 31.47 11.34
C THR A 510 34.22 31.14 10.53
N MET A 511 34.38 30.55 9.34
CA MET A 511 33.25 30.12 8.52
C MET A 511 32.41 29.04 9.23
N LEU A 512 33.07 28.03 9.80
CA LEU A 512 32.40 26.95 10.53
C LEU A 512 31.75 27.43 11.83
N GLU A 513 32.43 28.28 12.61
CA GLU A 513 31.88 28.85 13.84
C GLU A 513 30.65 29.73 13.56
N ASN A 514 30.67 30.54 12.49
CA ASN A 514 29.51 31.34 12.11
C ASN A 514 28.31 30.47 11.71
N PHE A 515 28.57 29.40 10.95
CA PHE A 515 27.53 28.44 10.56
C PHE A 515 26.90 27.75 11.78
N LEU A 516 27.72 27.16 12.66
CA LEU A 516 27.23 26.46 13.85
C LEU A 516 26.56 27.40 14.85
N ASN A 517 27.03 28.65 14.94
CA ASN A 517 26.33 29.67 15.73
C ASN A 517 24.93 29.95 15.21
N GLN A 518 24.74 30.02 13.89
CA GLN A 518 23.41 30.17 13.31
C GLN A 518 22.52 28.97 13.63
N GLN A 519 23.05 27.74 13.49
CA GLN A 519 22.30 26.53 13.85
C GLN A 519 21.90 26.50 15.34
N TRP A 520 22.77 26.99 16.23
CA TRP A 520 22.45 27.13 17.65
C TRP A 520 21.36 28.18 17.91
N LEU A 521 21.44 29.34 17.26
CA LEU A 521 20.41 30.38 17.35
C LEU A 521 19.04 29.90 16.86
N ASP A 522 19.02 29.02 15.85
CA ASP A 522 17.81 28.40 15.31
C ASP A 522 17.28 27.25 16.22
N GLY A 523 17.99 26.94 17.31
CA GLY A 523 17.61 25.93 18.29
C GLY A 523 17.87 24.49 17.83
N ALA A 524 18.78 24.30 16.88
CA ALA A 524 19.19 22.99 16.37
C ALA A 524 20.28 22.33 17.23
N LEU A 525 21.06 23.13 17.95
CA LEU A 525 22.10 22.68 18.88
C LEU A 525 21.68 22.95 20.33
N ALA A 526 22.02 22.03 21.23
CA ALA A 526 21.75 22.14 22.66
C ALA A 526 22.81 23.01 23.35
N GLY A 527 22.45 23.70 24.43
CA GLY A 527 23.38 24.51 25.21
C GLY A 527 22.83 25.91 25.47
N SER A 528 23.11 26.44 26.66
CA SER A 528 22.67 27.78 27.08
C SER A 528 23.53 28.90 26.50
N ILE A 529 24.77 28.57 26.11
CA ILE A 529 25.75 29.45 25.47
C ILE A 529 26.43 28.75 24.28
N PRO A 530 26.98 29.49 23.30
CA PRO A 530 27.61 28.87 22.10
C PRO A 530 28.71 27.85 22.43
N LYS A 531 29.50 28.10 23.47
CA LYS A 531 30.61 27.22 23.89
C LYS A 531 30.16 25.86 24.43
N GLU A 532 28.91 25.75 24.88
CA GLU A 532 28.30 24.47 25.25
C GLU A 532 27.73 23.74 24.01
N ALA A 533 27.36 24.51 22.98
CA ALA A 533 26.69 23.99 21.79
C ALA A 533 27.64 23.47 20.72
N TYR A 534 28.77 24.13 20.51
CA TYR A 534 29.76 23.70 19.53
C TYR A 534 31.18 24.14 19.87
N HIS A 535 32.15 23.44 19.27
CA HIS A 535 33.57 23.78 19.33
C HIS A 535 34.25 23.45 18.02
N VAL A 536 35.06 24.38 17.49
CA VAL A 536 35.78 24.23 16.23
C VAL A 536 37.27 24.49 16.43
N GLU A 537 38.09 23.53 16.02
CA GLU A 537 39.54 23.63 15.95
C GLU A 537 40.00 23.40 14.52
N VAL A 538 40.87 24.29 14.03
CA VAL A 538 41.50 24.16 12.71
C VAL A 538 42.98 24.48 12.85
N HIS A 539 43.84 23.57 12.43
CA HIS A 539 45.29 23.78 12.43
C HIS A 539 45.97 22.99 11.31
N GLY A 540 47.18 23.38 10.95
CA GLY A 540 48.02 22.59 10.05
C GLY A 540 48.48 21.30 10.73
N ASN A 541 48.51 20.22 9.98
CA ASN A 541 49.07 18.96 10.44
C ASN A 541 50.61 19.08 10.50
N LYS A 542 51.21 18.68 11.63
CA LYS A 542 52.67 18.79 11.84
C LYS A 542 53.45 17.75 11.08
N ASP A 543 52.87 16.57 10.89
CA ASP A 543 53.50 15.41 10.24
C ASP A 543 53.23 15.43 8.72
N GLU A 544 52.13 16.06 8.30
CA GLU A 544 51.75 16.24 6.90
C GLU A 544 51.59 17.72 6.52
N PRO A 545 52.65 18.39 6.01
CA PRO A 545 52.65 19.84 5.80
C PRO A 545 51.63 20.37 4.78
N LYS A 546 50.98 19.47 4.02
CA LYS A 546 49.93 19.81 3.03
C LYS A 546 48.52 19.53 3.55
N THR A 547 48.40 19.03 4.77
CA THR A 547 47.13 18.64 5.38
C THR A 547 46.70 19.68 6.42
N MET A 548 45.41 19.98 6.44
CA MET A 548 44.76 20.84 7.43
C MET A 548 43.80 19.98 8.24
N ASP A 549 44.02 19.89 9.54
CA ASP A 549 43.17 19.14 10.45
C ASP A 549 42.03 20.04 10.94
N VAL A 550 40.80 19.54 10.87
CA VAL A 550 39.58 20.22 11.31
C VAL A 550 38.85 19.31 12.29
N THR A 551 38.69 19.77 13.53
CA THR A 551 37.88 19.09 14.54
C THR A 551 36.64 19.92 14.83
N VAL A 552 35.46 19.32 14.67
CA VAL A 552 34.17 19.91 15.00
C VAL A 552 33.49 19.05 16.05
N LYS A 553 33.07 19.66 17.14
CA LYS A 553 32.24 19.04 18.18
C LYS A 553 30.93 19.81 18.27
N ILE A 554 29.80 19.10 18.35
CA ILE A 554 28.46 19.68 18.45
C ILE A 554 27.65 18.98 19.53
N ALA A 555 26.75 19.71 20.19
CA ALA A 555 25.78 19.18 21.13
C ALA A 555 24.41 19.08 20.45
N LEU A 556 23.92 17.86 20.24
CA LEU A 556 22.66 17.60 19.54
C LEU A 556 21.45 17.74 20.48
N VAL A 557 20.35 18.28 19.98
CA VAL A 557 19.08 18.36 20.72
C VAL A 557 18.41 16.99 20.75
N ARG A 558 17.95 16.57 21.93
CA ARG A 558 17.19 15.33 22.13
C ARG A 558 15.73 15.64 22.49
N PRO A 559 14.76 14.82 22.05
CA PRO A 559 13.35 15.03 22.37
C PRO A 559 13.04 14.59 23.80
N ALA A 560 12.00 15.18 24.40
CA ALA A 560 11.38 14.62 25.60
C ALA A 560 10.33 13.58 25.18
N GLU A 561 10.60 12.30 25.43
CA GLU A 561 9.69 11.21 25.05
C GLU A 561 8.66 10.86 26.11
N PHE A 562 9.01 11.05 27.38
CA PHE A 562 8.16 10.72 28.52
C PHE A 562 7.98 11.96 29.39
N ILE A 563 6.74 12.23 29.77
CA ILE A 563 6.41 13.26 30.77
C ILE A 563 5.82 12.52 31.97
N VAL A 564 6.59 12.43 33.05
CA VAL A 564 6.13 11.83 34.31
C VAL A 564 5.49 12.90 35.16
N LEU A 565 4.18 12.80 35.36
CA LEU A 565 3.42 13.74 36.18
C LEU A 565 3.22 13.14 37.58
N ASN A 566 3.95 13.67 38.57
CA ASN A 566 3.84 13.26 39.96
C ASN A 566 2.90 14.20 40.72
N PHE A 567 1.73 13.68 41.11
CA PHE A 567 0.84 14.38 42.04
C PHE A 567 1.21 14.04 43.49
N SER A 568 1.38 15.06 44.33
CA SER A 568 1.32 14.93 45.77
C SER A 568 0.30 15.93 46.32
N HIS A 569 -0.46 15.51 47.32
CA HIS A 569 -1.25 16.44 48.13
C HIS A 569 -0.69 16.46 49.54
N GLN A 570 -0.93 17.56 50.24
CA GLN A 570 -0.64 17.67 51.66
C GLN A 570 -1.99 17.60 52.38
N LEU A 571 -2.21 16.56 53.20
CA LEU A 571 -3.30 16.57 54.17
C LEU A 571 -2.98 17.66 55.21
N GLN A 572 -3.86 18.65 55.33
CA GLN A 572 -3.77 19.71 56.34
C GLN A 572 -3.95 19.15 57.75
#